data_AF-A0A7K2YNN9-F1
#
_entry.id   AF-A0A7K2YNN9-F1
#
_cell.length_a   1.000
_cell.length_b   1.000
_cell.length_c   1.000
_cell.angle_alpha   90.00
_cell.angle_beta   90.00
_cell.angle_gamma   90.00
#
_symmetry.space_group_name_H-M   'P 1'
#
loop_
_entity.id
_entity.type
_entity.pdbx_description
1 polymer ?
#
loop_
_entity_poly.entity_id
_entity_poly.type
_entity_poly.pdbx_seq_one_letter_code
_entity_poly.pdbx_strand_id
1 'polypeptide(L)'
;ERVTVRLVAARAPGAEQPWSADPDDPLRWSAAVAELPTVAAEPDVLPVVVGLLGGGVVVLDLSAVAPVVAVGGDPNTARDLVHAVTAQLGARLPASAVGVAHGVHPRFPGRPMEDLLGDADVRVVVCAAPGADADVERRLGAFAAAGRLRVLVLGDVRGRRSVLRPDVFGVLSAVDALGPVETAMVARAVARAVRSGRLVPPAPSAASAPTSNPPAASTPTPTLPSSPTSSLSPNQASVSASPVGPVGTAAEAAPAAVAPAVAAPAVVTVATVSA
;
A
#
# COMPACT_ATOMS: atom_id res chain seq x y z
N GLU A 1 -14.69 28.10 -8.21
CA GLU A 1 -14.02 26.83 -8.55
C GLU A 1 -14.82 25.67 -7.96
N ARG A 2 -15.00 24.58 -8.71
CA ARG A 2 -15.68 23.37 -8.25
C ARG A 2 -14.75 22.18 -8.39
N VAL A 3 -14.81 21.28 -7.43
CA VAL A 3 -14.19 19.96 -7.51
C VAL A 3 -15.27 18.97 -7.88
N THR A 4 -14.98 18.12 -8.84
CA THR A 4 -15.82 16.99 -9.20
C THR A 4 -15.10 15.72 -8.79
N VAL A 5 -15.82 14.75 -8.24
CA VAL A 5 -15.32 13.41 -8.01
C VAL A 5 -16.22 12.41 -8.72
N ARG A 6 -15.71 11.25 -9.10
CA ARG A 6 -16.45 10.14 -9.65
C ARG A 6 -16.08 8.90 -8.87
N LEU A 7 -17.05 8.38 -8.15
CA LEU A 7 -16.93 7.19 -7.34
C LEU A 7 -16.95 5.95 -8.24
N VAL A 8 -16.23 4.92 -7.81
CA VAL A 8 -16.26 3.58 -8.36
C VAL A 8 -16.74 2.72 -7.24
N ALA A 9 -18.03 2.45 -7.25
CA ALA A 9 -18.66 1.53 -6.34
C ALA A 9 -19.78 0.84 -7.12
N ALA A 10 -20.10 -0.42 -6.78
CA ALA A 10 -21.30 -1.04 -7.37
C ALA A 10 -22.58 -0.28 -7.01
N ARG A 11 -22.56 0.49 -5.92
CA ARG A 11 -23.65 1.38 -5.52
C ARG A 11 -23.07 2.68 -4.98
N ALA A 12 -23.52 3.80 -5.53
CA ALA A 12 -23.19 5.11 -5.00
C ALA A 12 -23.78 5.25 -3.59
N PRO A 13 -23.00 5.70 -2.59
CA PRO A 13 -23.59 6.21 -1.36
C PRO A 13 -24.53 7.40 -1.66
N GLY A 14 -25.36 7.79 -0.71
CA GLY A 14 -26.04 9.08 -0.81
C GLY A 14 -24.98 10.19 -0.77
N ALA A 15 -25.06 11.16 -1.69
CA ALA A 15 -24.23 12.34 -1.59
C ALA A 15 -24.69 13.17 -0.37
N GLU A 16 -23.77 13.42 0.55
CA GLU A 16 -24.00 14.28 1.71
C GLU A 16 -23.36 15.65 1.47
N GLN A 17 -23.95 16.71 2.01
CA GLN A 17 -23.39 18.05 1.89
C GLN A 17 -21.93 18.08 2.40
N PRO A 18 -21.01 18.77 1.69
CA PRO A 18 -21.24 19.71 0.59
C PRO A 18 -21.33 19.07 -0.81
N TRP A 19 -21.26 17.74 -0.91
CA TRP A 19 -21.29 17.05 -2.20
C TRP A 19 -22.70 17.00 -2.77
N SER A 20 -22.79 17.26 -4.08
CA SER A 20 -24.02 17.10 -4.87
C SER A 20 -23.76 16.06 -5.96
N ALA A 21 -24.56 15.00 -5.99
CA ALA A 21 -24.51 14.01 -7.07
C ALA A 21 -25.06 14.62 -8.37
N ASP A 22 -24.42 14.28 -9.50
CA ASP A 22 -24.89 14.56 -10.84
C ASP A 22 -26.16 13.69 -11.08
N PRO A 23 -27.29 14.29 -11.51
CA PRO A 23 -28.52 13.54 -11.73
C PRO A 23 -28.40 12.51 -12.85
N ASP A 24 -27.50 12.72 -13.82
CA ASP A 24 -27.28 11.83 -14.95
C ASP A 24 -26.19 10.76 -14.65
N ASP A 25 -25.32 11.02 -13.67
CA ASP A 25 -24.32 10.06 -13.17
C ASP A 25 -24.24 10.12 -11.63
N PRO A 26 -25.01 9.28 -10.89
CA PRO A 26 -25.01 9.27 -9.43
C PRO A 26 -23.66 8.98 -8.77
N LEU A 27 -22.69 8.45 -9.54
CA LEU A 27 -21.32 8.24 -9.07
C LEU A 27 -20.48 9.51 -9.20
N ARG A 28 -20.89 10.46 -10.03
CA ARG A 28 -20.22 11.74 -10.18
C ARG A 28 -20.77 12.75 -9.19
N TRP A 29 -19.95 13.19 -8.24
CA TRP A 29 -20.32 14.21 -7.27
C TRP A 29 -19.55 15.49 -7.52
N SER A 30 -20.09 16.63 -7.10
CA SER A 30 -19.38 17.91 -7.16
C SER A 30 -19.64 18.76 -5.93
N ALA A 31 -18.66 19.56 -5.55
CA ALA A 31 -18.75 20.52 -4.46
C ALA A 31 -18.03 21.82 -4.85
N ALA A 32 -18.46 22.95 -4.31
CA ALA A 32 -17.68 24.19 -4.43
C ALA A 32 -16.43 24.08 -3.55
N VAL A 33 -15.27 24.49 -4.07
CA VAL A 33 -14.00 24.42 -3.30
C VAL A 33 -14.10 25.18 -1.99
N ALA A 34 -14.80 26.32 -1.99
CA ALA A 34 -15.00 27.15 -0.80
C ALA A 34 -15.90 26.50 0.27
N GLU A 35 -16.69 25.49 -0.09
CA GLU A 35 -17.59 24.78 0.82
C GLU A 35 -16.98 23.47 1.34
N LEU A 36 -15.86 23.03 0.75
CA LEU A 36 -15.17 21.85 1.22
C LEU A 36 -14.60 22.11 2.62
N PRO A 37 -14.89 21.24 3.60
CA PRO A 37 -14.30 21.38 4.92
C PRO A 37 -12.77 21.32 4.78
N THR A 38 -12.08 22.09 5.62
CA THR A 38 -10.64 21.87 5.81
C THR A 38 -10.50 20.57 6.59
N VAL A 39 -10.38 19.46 5.87
CA VAL A 39 -10.32 18.12 6.48
C VAL A 39 -9.00 18.03 7.24
N ALA A 40 -9.08 18.01 8.57
CA ALA A 40 -8.00 17.49 9.38
C ALA A 40 -7.80 16.03 8.95
N ALA A 41 -6.55 15.61 8.71
CA ALA A 41 -6.26 14.26 8.25
C ALA A 41 -6.89 13.25 9.23
N GLU A 42 -8.00 12.63 8.83
CA GLU A 42 -8.57 11.54 9.62
C GLU A 42 -7.57 10.40 9.62
N PRO A 43 -7.27 9.83 10.79
CA PRO A 43 -6.19 8.85 10.92
C PRO A 43 -6.44 7.59 10.10
N ASP A 44 -7.68 7.31 9.69
CA ASP A 44 -8.09 6.02 9.14
C ASP A 44 -8.28 5.99 7.62
N VAL A 45 -8.20 7.14 6.94
CA VAL A 45 -8.29 7.21 5.47
C VAL A 45 -6.88 7.19 4.87
N LEU A 46 -6.65 6.36 3.85
CA LEU A 46 -5.36 6.23 3.18
C LEU A 46 -5.48 6.49 1.66
N PRO A 47 -5.85 7.71 1.23
CA PRO A 47 -5.95 8.04 -0.19
C PRO A 47 -4.57 8.07 -0.83
N VAL A 48 -4.44 7.43 -1.99
CA VAL A 48 -3.25 7.48 -2.84
C VAL A 48 -3.66 7.70 -4.28
N VAL A 49 -2.97 8.59 -4.98
CA VAL A 49 -3.15 8.79 -6.42
C VAL A 49 -2.54 7.59 -7.14
N VAL A 50 -3.35 6.93 -7.96
CA VAL A 50 -2.95 5.75 -8.75
C VAL A 50 -2.89 6.03 -10.24
N GLY A 51 -3.47 7.14 -10.72
CA GLY A 51 -3.41 7.51 -12.12
C GLY A 51 -4.13 8.79 -12.48
N LEU A 52 -4.27 9.03 -13.78
CA LEU A 52 -5.02 10.12 -14.39
C LEU A 52 -6.11 9.56 -15.30
N LEU A 53 -7.23 10.28 -15.40
CA LEU A 53 -8.33 9.93 -16.30
C LEU A 53 -9.03 11.21 -16.77
N GLY A 54 -8.99 11.48 -18.08
CA GLY A 54 -9.72 12.61 -18.68
C GLY A 54 -9.38 13.98 -18.06
N GLY A 55 -8.12 14.19 -17.66
CA GLY A 55 -7.67 15.41 -16.98
C GLY A 55 -7.86 15.41 -15.45
N GLY A 56 -8.50 14.38 -14.89
CA GLY A 56 -8.60 14.16 -13.44
C GLY A 56 -7.51 13.26 -12.88
N VAL A 57 -7.50 13.16 -11.55
CA VAL A 57 -6.70 12.21 -10.78
C VAL A 57 -7.56 11.06 -10.31
N VAL A 58 -7.06 9.84 -10.41
CA VAL A 58 -7.68 8.64 -9.83
C VAL A 58 -7.05 8.41 -8.46
N VAL A 59 -7.88 8.43 -7.43
CA VAL A 59 -7.50 8.23 -6.04
C VAL A 59 -8.05 6.89 -5.56
N LEU A 60 -7.19 6.07 -4.99
CA LEU A 60 -7.54 4.83 -4.33
C LEU A 60 -7.44 5.05 -2.83
N ASP A 61 -8.49 4.75 -2.08
CA ASP A 61 -8.38 4.72 -0.62
C ASP A 61 -7.97 3.31 -0.16
N LEU A 62 -6.71 3.17 0.30
CA LEU A 62 -6.16 1.88 0.72
C LEU A 62 -6.85 1.31 1.96
N SER A 63 -7.53 2.13 2.76
CA SER A 63 -8.28 1.61 3.91
C SER A 63 -9.66 1.06 3.53
N ALA A 64 -10.23 1.55 2.42
CA ALA A 64 -11.52 1.12 1.88
C ALA A 64 -11.44 -0.10 0.95
N VAL A 65 -10.23 -0.52 0.54
CA VAL A 65 -10.03 -1.70 -0.32
C VAL A 65 -9.62 -2.93 0.49
N ALA A 66 -9.45 -4.06 -0.23
CA ALA A 66 -8.95 -5.29 0.38
C ALA A 66 -7.66 -5.00 1.17
N PRO A 67 -7.49 -5.59 2.37
CA PRO A 67 -6.31 -5.37 3.21
C PRO A 67 -4.98 -5.65 2.50
N VAL A 68 -5.00 -6.46 1.44
CA VAL A 68 -3.87 -6.72 0.55
C VAL A 68 -4.17 -6.16 -0.85
N VAL A 69 -3.32 -5.25 -1.31
CA VAL A 69 -3.34 -4.70 -2.67
C VAL A 69 -2.10 -5.18 -3.41
N ALA A 70 -2.29 -5.97 -4.45
CA ALA A 70 -1.21 -6.42 -5.32
C ALA A 70 -1.08 -5.49 -6.54
N VAL A 71 0.14 -5.15 -6.91
CA VAL A 71 0.46 -4.36 -8.10
C VAL A 71 1.32 -5.21 -9.03
N GLY A 72 0.72 -5.74 -10.09
CA GLY A 72 1.37 -6.61 -11.07
C GLY A 72 1.31 -6.03 -12.49
N GLY A 73 1.38 -6.88 -13.51
CA GLY A 73 1.39 -6.43 -14.91
C GLY A 73 2.80 -6.25 -15.45
N ASP A 74 3.05 -5.18 -16.19
CA ASP A 74 4.42 -4.86 -16.62
C ASP A 74 5.31 -4.59 -15.40
N PRO A 75 6.48 -5.26 -15.26
CA PRO A 75 7.28 -5.17 -14.04
C PRO A 75 7.90 -3.81 -13.80
N ASN A 76 8.18 -3.02 -14.85
CA ASN A 76 8.73 -1.68 -14.69
C ASN A 76 7.63 -0.71 -14.25
N THR A 77 6.50 -0.75 -14.94
CA THR A 77 5.37 0.13 -14.64
C THR A 77 4.74 -0.17 -13.28
N ALA A 78 4.65 -1.45 -12.91
CA ALA A 78 4.19 -1.88 -11.59
C ALA A 78 5.12 -1.35 -10.48
N ARG A 79 6.43 -1.44 -10.69
CA ARG A 79 7.43 -0.92 -9.75
C ARG A 79 7.32 0.60 -9.58
N ASP A 80 7.22 1.33 -10.69
CA ASP A 80 7.06 2.79 -10.67
C ASP A 80 5.80 3.21 -9.92
N LEU A 81 4.68 2.51 -10.14
CA LEU A 81 3.43 2.74 -9.42
C LEU A 81 3.57 2.46 -7.92
N VAL A 82 4.15 1.32 -7.53
CA VAL A 82 4.38 0.99 -6.11
C VAL A 82 5.28 2.04 -5.44
N HIS A 83 6.35 2.48 -6.11
CA HIS A 83 7.23 3.51 -5.57
C HIS A 83 6.52 4.84 -5.42
N ALA A 84 5.69 5.24 -6.38
CA ALA A 84 4.88 6.44 -6.31
C ALA A 84 3.87 6.39 -5.17
N VAL A 85 3.17 5.27 -4.98
CA VAL A 85 2.23 5.06 -3.88
C VAL A 85 2.96 5.08 -2.53
N THR A 86 4.10 4.40 -2.43
CA THR A 86 4.93 4.37 -1.22
C THR A 86 5.40 5.77 -0.83
N ALA A 87 5.85 6.57 -1.81
CA ALA A 87 6.28 7.95 -1.57
C ALA A 87 5.13 8.84 -1.09
N GLN A 88 3.92 8.68 -1.64
CA GLN A 88 2.74 9.39 -1.16
C GLN A 88 2.39 9.02 0.29
N LEU A 89 2.46 7.74 0.64
CA LEU A 89 2.21 7.27 2.00
C LEU A 89 3.27 7.80 2.98
N GLY A 90 4.55 7.68 2.64
CA GLY A 90 5.64 8.17 3.49
C GLY A 90 5.66 9.69 3.67
N ALA A 91 5.09 10.44 2.71
CA ALA A 91 4.93 11.88 2.85
C ALA A 91 3.71 12.28 3.70
N ARG A 92 2.75 11.37 3.93
CA ARG A 92 1.49 11.68 4.63
C ARG A 92 1.42 11.09 6.03
N LEU A 93 2.09 9.98 6.24
CA LEU A 93 2.09 9.23 7.49
C LEU A 93 3.36 9.53 8.30
N PRO A 94 3.35 9.30 9.62
CA PRO A 94 4.58 9.28 10.41
C PRO A 94 5.63 8.36 9.79
N ALA A 95 6.92 8.70 9.92
CA ALA A 95 8.00 7.94 9.29
C ALA A 95 8.04 6.46 9.70
N SER A 96 7.59 6.12 10.91
CA SER A 96 7.50 4.73 11.40
C SER A 96 6.27 3.97 10.88
N ALA A 97 5.26 4.67 10.35
CA ALA A 97 4.00 4.05 9.95
C ALA A 97 4.05 3.32 8.60
N VAL A 98 5.09 3.57 7.79
CA VAL A 98 5.28 2.92 6.49
C VAL A 98 6.53 2.06 6.53
N GLY A 99 6.32 0.75 6.59
CA GLY A 99 7.37 -0.26 6.55
C GLY A 99 7.66 -0.72 5.11
N VAL A 100 8.90 -0.61 4.66
CA VAL A 100 9.31 -1.11 3.33
C VAL A 100 10.21 -2.33 3.49
N ALA A 101 9.75 -3.48 2.99
CA ALA A 101 10.46 -4.74 3.07
C ALA A 101 11.63 -4.82 2.08
N HIS A 102 12.50 -5.80 2.27
CA HIS A 102 13.60 -6.08 1.35
C HIS A 102 13.12 -6.33 -0.09
N GLY A 103 13.92 -5.88 -1.06
CA GLY A 103 13.67 -6.14 -2.48
C GLY A 103 12.63 -5.24 -3.17
N VAL A 104 11.95 -4.34 -2.43
CA VAL A 104 11.00 -3.39 -3.04
C VAL A 104 11.70 -2.38 -3.93
N HIS A 105 12.87 -1.88 -3.51
CA HIS A 105 13.61 -0.86 -4.25
C HIS A 105 15.09 -1.26 -4.37
N PRO A 106 15.70 -1.21 -5.58
CA PRO A 106 17.06 -1.71 -5.79
C PRO A 106 18.15 -0.94 -5.04
N ARG A 107 17.88 0.33 -4.70
CA ARG A 107 18.83 1.20 -3.94
C ARG A 107 18.51 1.37 -2.46
N PHE A 108 17.40 0.82 -1.97
CA PHE A 108 17.04 0.90 -0.56
C PHE A 108 16.93 -0.52 -0.02
N PRO A 109 17.77 -0.90 0.97
CA PRO A 109 17.81 -2.29 1.43
C PRO A 109 16.47 -2.77 1.99
N GLY A 110 15.67 -1.86 2.57
CA GLY A 110 14.43 -2.20 3.26
C GLY A 110 14.68 -2.82 4.63
N ARG A 111 13.61 -3.28 5.29
CA ARG A 111 13.64 -4.02 6.57
C ARG A 111 13.24 -5.48 6.36
N PRO A 112 13.73 -6.42 7.19
CA PRO A 112 13.23 -7.80 7.18
C PRO A 112 11.72 -7.83 7.42
N MET A 113 11.01 -8.80 6.85
CA MET A 113 9.55 -8.84 6.93
C MET A 113 9.08 -9.08 8.37
N GLU A 114 9.78 -9.96 9.10
CA GLU A 114 9.56 -10.28 10.50
C GLU A 114 9.63 -9.04 11.39
N ASP A 115 10.60 -8.15 11.15
CA ASP A 115 10.74 -6.89 11.90
C ASP A 115 9.58 -5.95 11.61
N LEU A 116 9.09 -5.91 10.38
CA LEU A 116 7.94 -5.08 10.00
C LEU A 116 6.63 -5.58 10.60
N LEU A 117 6.45 -6.90 10.65
CA LEU A 117 5.23 -7.51 11.21
C LEU A 117 5.19 -7.46 12.74
N GLY A 118 6.35 -7.36 13.39
CA GLY A 118 6.46 -7.19 14.84
C GLY A 118 6.36 -5.74 15.33
N ASP A 119 6.46 -4.78 14.42
CA ASP A 119 6.49 -3.35 14.73
C ASP A 119 5.08 -2.79 14.88
N ALA A 120 4.73 -2.33 16.09
CA ALA A 120 3.40 -1.82 16.41
C ALA A 120 3.10 -0.47 15.76
N ASP A 121 4.12 0.29 15.38
CA ASP A 121 3.95 1.60 14.73
C ASP A 121 3.65 1.46 13.24
N VAL A 122 4.01 0.33 12.63
CA VAL A 122 3.81 0.08 11.19
C VAL A 122 2.34 -0.17 10.89
N ARG A 123 1.76 0.72 10.08
CA ARG A 123 0.37 0.65 9.61
C ARG A 123 0.26 0.14 8.18
N VAL A 124 1.27 0.43 7.35
CA VAL A 124 1.35 -0.02 5.97
C VAL A 124 2.67 -0.74 5.72
N VAL A 125 2.59 -1.96 5.21
CA VAL A 125 3.75 -2.75 4.78
C VAL A 125 3.79 -2.78 3.26
N VAL A 126 4.93 -2.41 2.69
CA VAL A 126 5.22 -2.53 1.26
C VAL A 126 6.23 -3.65 1.07
N CYS A 127 5.92 -4.63 0.22
CA CYS A 127 6.84 -5.74 -0.05
C CYS A 127 6.86 -6.14 -1.52
N ALA A 128 7.97 -6.71 -1.97
CA ALA A 128 7.96 -7.48 -3.21
C ALA A 128 7.20 -8.79 -2.96
N ALA A 129 6.57 -9.33 -4.00
CA ALA A 129 5.85 -10.60 -3.93
C ALA A 129 6.71 -11.61 -3.15
N PRO A 130 6.19 -12.22 -2.07
CA PRO A 130 6.98 -13.03 -1.13
C PRO A 130 7.53 -14.34 -1.73
N GLY A 131 7.59 -14.46 -3.06
CA GLY A 131 8.06 -15.64 -3.76
C GLY A 131 7.16 -16.84 -3.47
N ALA A 132 7.76 -18.03 -3.49
CA ALA A 132 7.11 -19.28 -3.17
C ALA A 132 6.95 -19.53 -1.65
N ASP A 133 7.27 -18.55 -0.80
CA ASP A 133 7.17 -18.69 0.65
C ASP A 133 5.71 -18.55 1.13
N ALA A 134 5.04 -19.70 1.16
CA ALA A 134 3.65 -19.80 1.59
C ALA A 134 3.44 -19.41 3.06
N ASP A 135 4.47 -19.43 3.90
CA ASP A 135 4.34 -19.04 5.31
C ASP A 135 4.30 -17.52 5.45
N VAL A 136 5.12 -16.78 4.69
CA VAL A 136 5.06 -15.31 4.65
C VAL A 136 3.71 -14.84 4.12
N GLU A 137 3.22 -15.44 3.04
CA GLU A 137 1.91 -15.12 2.48
C GLU A 137 0.78 -15.38 3.48
N ARG A 138 0.81 -16.53 4.18
CA ARG A 138 -0.16 -16.86 5.22
C ARG A 138 -0.15 -15.85 6.36
N ARG A 139 1.04 -15.43 6.82
CA ARG A 139 1.20 -14.43 7.89
C ARG A 139 0.66 -13.07 7.45
N LEU A 140 1.03 -12.59 6.25
CA LEU A 140 0.49 -11.35 5.68
C LEU A 140 -1.04 -11.38 5.64
N GLY A 141 -1.62 -12.48 5.14
CA GLY A 141 -3.07 -12.67 5.13
C GLY A 141 -3.71 -12.61 6.52
N ALA A 142 -3.08 -13.23 7.53
CA ALA A 142 -3.57 -13.21 8.91
C ALA A 142 -3.56 -11.81 9.53
N PHE A 143 -2.47 -11.06 9.35
CA PHE A 143 -2.37 -9.68 9.85
C PHE A 143 -3.36 -8.74 9.16
N ALA A 144 -3.52 -8.90 7.85
CA ALA A 144 -4.43 -8.11 7.06
C ALA A 144 -5.90 -8.42 7.41
N ALA A 145 -6.22 -9.70 7.68
CA ALA A 145 -7.54 -10.13 8.16
C ALA A 145 -7.86 -9.61 9.57
N ALA A 146 -6.85 -9.42 10.42
CA ALA A 146 -7.02 -8.79 11.73
C ALA A 146 -7.24 -7.26 11.64
N GLY A 147 -7.19 -6.66 10.45
CA GLY A 147 -7.39 -5.23 10.24
C GLY A 147 -6.26 -4.34 10.80
N ARG A 148 -5.15 -4.94 11.23
CA ARG A 148 -4.06 -4.23 11.91
C ARG A 148 -3.15 -3.47 10.97
N LEU A 149 -3.01 -3.96 9.73
CA LEU A 149 -2.11 -3.38 8.74
C LEU A 149 -2.69 -3.49 7.33
N ARG A 150 -2.24 -2.60 6.46
CA ARG A 150 -2.46 -2.66 5.02
C ARG A 150 -1.20 -3.14 4.32
N VAL A 151 -1.34 -4.03 3.34
CA VAL A 151 -0.23 -4.59 2.59
C VAL A 151 -0.29 -4.13 1.14
N LEU A 152 0.78 -3.52 0.66
CA LEU A 152 1.01 -3.23 -0.76
C LEU A 152 2.08 -4.17 -1.29
N VAL A 153 1.73 -5.02 -2.26
CA VAL A 153 2.63 -6.03 -2.79
C VAL A 153 3.02 -5.72 -4.22
N LEU A 154 4.31 -5.58 -4.50
CA LEU A 154 4.86 -5.51 -5.86
C LEU A 154 4.96 -6.93 -6.45
N GLY A 155 4.03 -7.26 -7.34
CA GLY A 155 3.91 -8.56 -7.99
C GLY A 155 2.60 -9.27 -7.68
N ASP A 156 2.58 -10.58 -7.91
CA ASP A 156 1.39 -11.42 -7.69
C ASP A 156 1.43 -12.15 -6.34
N VAL A 157 0.23 -12.37 -5.77
CA VAL A 157 -0.05 -13.00 -4.47
C VAL A 157 -1.31 -13.84 -4.63
N ARG A 158 -1.53 -14.91 -3.89
CA ARG A 158 -2.78 -15.68 -3.94
C ARG A 158 -3.80 -15.13 -2.93
N GLY A 159 -5.03 -15.63 -2.99
CA GLY A 159 -6.08 -15.29 -2.02
C GLY A 159 -6.85 -13.98 -2.28
N ARG A 160 -7.47 -13.44 -1.23
CA ARG A 160 -8.35 -12.25 -1.29
C ARG A 160 -7.51 -10.98 -1.36
N ARG A 161 -7.49 -10.35 -2.54
CA ARG A 161 -6.71 -9.14 -2.81
C ARG A 161 -7.42 -8.26 -3.84
N SER A 162 -7.13 -6.96 -3.79
CA SER A 162 -7.37 -6.06 -4.92
C SER A 162 -6.11 -6.07 -5.80
N VAL A 163 -6.26 -6.08 -7.12
CA VAL A 163 -5.11 -6.15 -8.04
C VAL A 163 -5.11 -4.95 -8.97
N LEU A 164 -4.00 -4.21 -8.99
CA LEU A 164 -3.70 -3.17 -9.97
C LEU A 164 -2.74 -3.77 -11.00
N ARG A 165 -3.11 -3.73 -12.29
CA ARG A 165 -2.30 -4.30 -13.37
C ARG A 165 -2.03 -3.25 -14.45
N PRO A 166 -1.09 -2.30 -14.23
CA PRO A 166 -0.67 -1.42 -15.31
C PRO A 166 -0.01 -2.24 -16.42
N ASP A 167 -0.31 -1.90 -17.67
CA ASP A 167 0.35 -2.46 -18.83
C ASP A 167 1.73 -1.80 -19.09
N VAL A 168 2.35 -2.16 -20.22
CA VAL A 168 3.65 -1.61 -20.64
C VAL A 168 3.61 -0.10 -20.92
N PHE A 169 2.43 0.46 -21.16
CA PHE A 169 2.21 1.88 -21.41
C PHE A 169 1.83 2.65 -20.13
N GLY A 170 1.67 1.96 -19.00
CA GLY A 170 1.14 2.58 -17.79
C GLY A 170 -0.32 2.90 -17.91
N VAL A 171 -1.11 1.98 -18.46
CA VAL A 171 -2.56 2.06 -18.44
C VAL A 171 -3.11 0.94 -17.56
N LEU A 172 -3.98 1.31 -16.62
CA LEU A 172 -4.80 0.37 -15.85
C LEU A 172 -6.13 0.17 -16.60
N SER A 173 -6.27 -0.97 -17.28
CA SER A 173 -7.43 -1.27 -18.14
C SER A 173 -8.65 -1.83 -17.39
N ALA A 174 -8.48 -2.25 -16.13
CA ALA A 174 -9.46 -3.05 -15.39
C ALA A 174 -9.82 -2.43 -14.02
N VAL A 175 -10.07 -1.13 -13.99
CA VAL A 175 -10.90 -0.57 -12.91
C VAL A 175 -12.30 -0.46 -13.50
N ASP A 176 -13.08 -1.53 -13.35
CA ASP A 176 -14.24 -1.96 -14.18
C ASP A 176 -15.34 -0.92 -14.48
N ALA A 177 -15.23 0.33 -14.01
CA ALA A 177 -16.15 1.42 -14.31
C ALA A 177 -15.49 2.75 -14.73
N LEU A 178 -14.15 2.85 -14.72
CA LEU A 178 -13.44 4.11 -14.97
C LEU A 178 -12.91 4.26 -16.39
N GLY A 179 -12.74 3.17 -17.14
CA GLY A 179 -11.97 3.20 -18.38
C GLY A 179 -10.45 3.22 -18.12
N PRO A 180 -9.64 3.53 -19.15
CA PRO A 180 -8.20 3.43 -19.07
C PRO A 180 -7.61 4.53 -18.17
N VAL A 181 -6.98 4.13 -17.07
CA VAL A 181 -6.35 5.06 -16.13
C VAL A 181 -4.84 5.12 -16.37
N GLU A 182 -4.31 6.29 -16.70
CA GLU A 182 -2.90 6.52 -16.99
C GLU A 182 -2.06 6.66 -15.70
N THR A 183 -1.15 5.72 -15.46
CA THR A 183 -0.28 5.65 -14.28
C THR A 183 1.13 6.14 -14.53
N ALA A 184 1.59 6.14 -15.79
CA ALA A 184 2.96 6.49 -16.17
C ALA A 184 3.40 7.88 -15.67
N MET A 185 2.46 8.83 -15.60
CA MET A 185 2.74 10.19 -15.16
C MET A 185 2.77 10.35 -13.64
N VAL A 186 2.22 9.40 -12.87
CA VAL A 186 2.07 9.51 -11.41
C VAL A 186 3.43 9.54 -10.73
N ALA A 187 4.33 8.61 -11.07
CA ALA A 187 5.66 8.56 -10.45
C ALA A 187 6.43 9.88 -10.64
N ARG A 188 6.37 10.44 -11.85
CA ARG A 188 7.01 11.73 -12.16
C ARG A 188 6.36 12.89 -11.43
N ALA A 189 5.03 12.93 -11.36
CA ALA A 189 4.27 13.96 -10.65
C ALA A 189 4.55 13.92 -9.15
N VAL A 190 4.51 12.75 -8.53
CA VAL A 190 4.83 12.55 -7.10
C VAL A 190 6.28 12.95 -6.84
N ALA A 191 7.24 12.49 -7.63
CA ALA A 191 8.64 12.88 -7.46
C ALA A 191 8.85 14.40 -7.56
N ARG A 192 8.13 15.08 -8.45
CA ARG A 192 8.15 16.55 -8.55
C ARG A 192 7.52 17.21 -7.31
N ALA A 193 6.40 16.68 -6.82
CA ALA A 193 5.73 17.18 -5.63
C ALA A 193 6.59 17.03 -4.37
N VAL A 194 7.27 15.87 -4.21
CA VAL A 194 8.25 15.63 -3.14
C VAL A 194 9.41 16.63 -3.24
N ARG A 195 10.05 16.75 -4.41
CA ARG A 195 11.19 17.66 -4.59
C ARG A 195 10.85 19.14 -4.36
N SER A 196 9.62 19.53 -4.67
CA SER A 196 9.15 20.91 -4.44
C SER A 196 8.71 21.17 -3.00
N GLY A 197 8.77 20.17 -2.11
CA GLY A 197 8.30 20.29 -0.73
C GLY A 197 6.80 20.52 -0.64
N ARG A 198 6.02 20.23 -1.68
CA ARG A 198 4.55 20.40 -1.68
C ARG A 198 3.83 19.23 -1.01
N LEU A 199 4.51 18.09 -0.92
CA LEU A 199 4.10 16.97 -0.08
C LEU A 199 4.75 17.17 1.30
N VAL A 200 4.18 18.10 2.08
CA VAL A 200 4.58 18.28 3.48
C VAL A 200 3.74 17.31 4.32
N PRO A 201 4.36 16.49 5.18
CA PRO A 201 3.61 15.71 6.15
C PRO A 201 2.73 16.64 6.98
N PRO A 202 1.48 16.25 7.31
CA PRO A 202 0.72 17.00 8.29
C PRO A 202 1.58 17.12 9.54
N ALA A 203 1.76 18.36 10.04
CA ALA A 203 2.47 18.58 11.30
C ALA A 203 1.83 17.64 12.33
N PRO A 204 2.62 16.91 13.14
CA PRO A 204 2.07 15.99 14.12
C PRO A 204 1.04 16.78 14.93
N SER A 205 -0.22 16.37 14.81
CA SER A 205 -1.28 16.95 15.63
C SER A 205 -0.78 16.83 17.06
N ALA A 206 -0.68 17.96 17.76
CA ALA A 206 -0.32 18.00 19.17
C ALA A 206 -1.49 17.37 19.95
N ALA A 207 -1.67 16.06 19.80
CA ALA A 207 -2.51 15.24 20.63
C ALA A 207 -1.92 15.38 22.02
N SER A 208 -2.69 16.06 22.87
CA SER A 208 -2.53 16.30 24.30
C SER A 208 -1.34 15.56 24.88
N ALA A 209 -0.26 16.31 25.12
CA ALA A 209 0.85 15.84 25.93
C ALA A 209 0.25 15.18 27.20
N PRO A 210 0.61 13.92 27.51
CA PRO A 210 0.19 13.32 28.76
C PRO A 210 0.67 14.23 29.88
N THR A 211 -0.28 14.71 30.69
CA THR A 211 -0.01 15.49 31.90
C THR A 211 1.09 14.77 32.67
N SER A 212 2.29 15.35 32.63
CA SER A 212 3.47 14.78 33.26
C SER A 212 3.24 14.83 34.77
N ASN A 213 2.92 13.69 35.36
CA ASN A 213 2.99 13.50 36.79
C ASN A 213 4.47 13.63 37.19
N PRO A 214 4.83 14.46 38.19
CA PRO A 214 6.21 14.62 38.61
C PRO A 214 6.76 13.31 39.20
N PRO A 215 8.02 12.93 38.89
CA PRO A 215 8.61 11.68 39.36
C PRO A 215 8.98 11.77 40.84
N ALA A 216 8.56 10.76 41.62
CA ALA A 216 9.11 10.48 42.93
C ALA A 216 10.56 9.97 42.78
N ALA A 217 11.46 10.62 43.52
CA ALA A 217 12.87 10.30 43.61
C ALA A 217 13.11 8.92 44.26
N SER A 218 14.07 8.14 43.75
CA SER A 218 15.35 7.83 44.43
C SER A 218 15.97 6.47 44.02
N THR A 219 17.22 6.55 43.53
CA THR A 219 18.42 5.72 43.85
C THR A 219 18.46 4.21 43.50
N PRO A 220 19.65 3.54 43.56
CA PRO A 220 20.82 3.73 42.71
C PRO A 220 21.29 2.40 42.05
N THR A 221 22.26 2.55 41.15
CA THR A 221 23.07 1.56 40.42
C THR A 221 23.66 0.43 41.29
N PRO A 222 23.80 -0.77 40.72
CA PRO A 222 25.12 -1.43 40.79
C PRO A 222 25.62 -1.95 39.44
N THR A 223 26.93 -2.18 39.44
CA THR A 223 27.87 -2.13 38.32
C THR A 223 28.52 -3.50 38.09
N LEU A 224 28.80 -3.84 36.81
CA LEU A 224 29.77 -4.83 36.27
C LEU A 224 29.49 -6.35 36.47
N PRO A 225 30.15 -7.30 35.73
CA PRO A 225 31.29 -7.15 34.80
C PRO A 225 31.16 -7.83 33.41
N SER A 226 32.22 -7.59 32.63
CA SER A 226 32.50 -7.93 31.23
C SER A 226 33.02 -9.35 30.96
N SER A 227 32.97 -9.70 29.65
CA SER A 227 33.88 -10.61 28.89
C SER A 227 33.48 -12.11 28.80
N PRO A 228 33.98 -12.92 27.83
CA PRO A 228 34.80 -12.62 26.63
C PRO A 228 34.31 -13.27 25.30
N THR A 229 34.96 -12.80 24.25
CA THR A 229 35.26 -13.33 22.89
C THR A 229 35.29 -14.86 22.68
N SER A 230 34.72 -15.31 21.56
CA SER A 230 35.07 -16.53 20.78
C SER A 230 34.64 -16.23 19.32
N SER A 231 35.49 -16.06 18.30
CA SER A 231 36.69 -16.73 17.77
C SER A 231 36.41 -18.08 17.07
N LEU A 232 36.67 -18.08 15.75
CA LEU A 232 36.91 -19.22 14.82
C LEU A 232 35.65 -20.03 14.42
N SER A 233 35.41 -20.44 13.16
CA SER A 233 36.25 -20.54 11.96
C SER A 233 35.37 -20.77 10.71
N PRO A 234 35.92 -20.58 9.49
CA PRO A 234 35.23 -20.83 8.23
C PRO A 234 35.33 -22.30 7.81
N ASN A 235 34.26 -22.89 7.26
CA ASN A 235 34.36 -24.17 6.56
C ASN A 235 33.97 -24.01 5.09
N GLN A 236 34.98 -24.14 4.23
CA GLN A 236 34.87 -24.36 2.80
C GLN A 236 34.68 -25.85 2.52
N ALA A 237 33.75 -26.19 1.63
CA ALA A 237 33.84 -27.28 0.64
C ALA A 237 32.62 -27.08 -0.29
N SER A 238 32.77 -26.81 -1.60
CA SER A 238 33.03 -27.80 -2.67
C SER A 238 32.22 -29.08 -2.43
N VAL A 239 31.36 -29.60 -3.32
CA VAL A 239 31.61 -30.00 -4.71
C VAL A 239 30.27 -30.40 -5.38
N SER A 240 30.30 -30.46 -6.71
CA SER A 240 29.61 -31.45 -7.57
C SER A 240 28.15 -31.25 -7.99
N ALA A 241 28.02 -30.70 -9.21
CA ALA A 241 27.61 -31.36 -10.46
C ALA A 241 26.41 -32.36 -10.46
N SER A 242 25.56 -32.11 -11.47
CA SER A 242 24.33 -32.77 -11.90
C SER A 242 24.37 -34.30 -12.07
N PRO A 243 23.19 -34.95 -12.13
CA PRO A 243 22.75 -35.40 -13.45
C PRO A 243 21.23 -35.27 -13.73
N VAL A 244 20.95 -35.56 -15.00
CA VAL A 244 19.73 -35.40 -15.81
C VAL A 244 18.73 -36.57 -15.65
N GLY A 245 17.43 -36.24 -15.68
CA GLY A 245 16.30 -37.10 -16.11
C GLY A 245 15.67 -38.04 -15.07
N PRO A 246 14.40 -38.52 -15.23
CA PRO A 246 13.58 -38.55 -16.45
C PRO A 246 12.15 -37.98 -16.32
N VAL A 247 11.49 -37.97 -17.49
CA VAL A 247 10.10 -37.66 -17.81
C VAL A 247 9.12 -38.57 -17.05
N GLY A 248 8.11 -37.97 -16.41
CA GLY A 248 6.98 -38.65 -15.78
C GLY A 248 5.66 -38.01 -16.20
N THR A 249 4.85 -38.79 -16.91
CA THR A 249 3.56 -38.45 -17.52
C THR A 249 2.40 -38.69 -16.53
N ALA A 250 1.37 -37.84 -16.62
CA ALA A 250 -0.04 -38.04 -16.24
C ALA A 250 -0.43 -38.23 -14.75
N ALA A 251 -1.16 -37.23 -14.22
CA ALA A 251 -2.41 -37.44 -13.48
C ALA A 251 -3.11 -36.08 -13.32
N GLU A 252 -4.01 -35.78 -14.26
CA GLU A 252 -4.95 -34.67 -14.20
C GLU A 252 -6.08 -35.03 -13.23
N ALA A 253 -6.01 -34.48 -12.01
CA ALA A 253 -7.07 -34.56 -11.02
C ALA A 253 -7.70 -33.16 -10.89
N ALA A 254 -8.94 -33.04 -11.37
CA ALA A 254 -9.75 -31.83 -11.27
C ALA A 254 -10.13 -31.54 -9.81
N PRO A 255 -9.79 -30.37 -9.23
CA PRO A 255 -10.37 -29.95 -7.97
C PRO A 255 -11.73 -29.25 -8.21
N ALA A 256 -12.68 -29.59 -7.34
CA ALA A 256 -14.00 -29.00 -7.26
C ALA A 256 -13.92 -27.47 -7.12
N ALA A 257 -14.67 -26.78 -7.98
CA ALA A 257 -14.84 -25.34 -7.97
C ALA A 257 -15.53 -24.90 -6.68
N VAL A 258 -14.76 -24.39 -5.72
CA VAL A 258 -15.28 -23.58 -4.63
C VAL A 258 -15.54 -22.19 -5.20
N ALA A 259 -16.81 -21.80 -5.30
CA ALA A 259 -17.21 -20.47 -5.76
C ALA A 259 -16.52 -19.40 -4.88
N PRO A 260 -15.74 -18.46 -5.47
CA PRO A 260 -15.16 -17.38 -4.68
C PRO A 260 -16.29 -16.49 -4.19
N ALA A 261 -16.36 -16.29 -2.87
CA ALA A 261 -17.15 -15.24 -2.28
C ALA A 261 -16.69 -13.90 -2.88
N VAL A 262 -17.56 -13.29 -3.69
CA VAL A 262 -17.35 -12.00 -4.32
C VAL A 262 -17.11 -10.98 -3.21
N ALA A 263 -15.86 -10.53 -3.09
CA ALA A 263 -15.54 -9.43 -2.19
C ALA A 263 -16.32 -8.19 -2.64
N ALA A 264 -16.86 -7.43 -1.69
CA ALA A 264 -17.49 -6.16 -1.98
C ALA A 264 -16.53 -5.28 -2.80
N PRO A 265 -17.03 -4.55 -3.82
CA PRO A 265 -16.18 -3.75 -4.69
C PRO A 265 -15.48 -2.66 -3.86
N ALA A 266 -14.18 -2.54 -4.10
CA ALA A 266 -13.36 -1.45 -3.60
C ALA A 266 -13.93 -0.09 -4.05
N VAL A 267 -14.01 0.87 -3.13
CA VAL A 267 -14.35 2.25 -3.48
C VAL A 267 -13.12 2.93 -4.06
N VAL A 268 -13.06 3.10 -5.38
CA VAL A 268 -12.05 3.95 -6.04
C VAL A 268 -12.70 5.30 -6.31
N THR A 269 -12.02 6.41 -6.07
CA THR A 269 -12.59 7.76 -6.28
C THR A 269 -11.74 8.53 -7.27
N VAL A 270 -12.28 8.93 -8.40
CA VAL A 270 -11.61 9.81 -9.36
C VAL A 270 -11.95 11.26 -9.03
N ALA A 271 -11.01 12.10 -8.66
CA ALA A 271 -11.24 13.53 -8.51
C ALA A 271 -10.77 14.30 -9.76
N THR A 272 -11.66 15.05 -10.40
CA THR A 272 -11.31 16.06 -11.42
C THR A 272 -11.47 17.46 -10.81
N VAL A 273 -10.43 18.29 -10.92
CA VAL A 273 -10.54 19.72 -10.59
C VAL A 273 -10.71 20.47 -11.91
N SER A 274 -11.86 21.13 -12.09
CA SER A 274 -12.10 22.00 -13.24
C SER A 274 -11.85 23.44 -12.80
N ALA A 275 -10.82 24.06 -13.38
CA ALA A 275 -10.50 25.48 -13.21
C ALA A 275 -11.48 26.35 -14.00
#